data_AF-A0A0M3QKY9-F1
#
_entry.id   AF-A0A0M3QKY9-F1
#
_cell.length_a   1.000
_cell.length_b   1.000
_cell.length_c   1.000
_cell.angle_alpha   90.00
_cell.angle_beta   90.00
_cell.angle_gamma   90.00
#
_symmetry.space_group_name_H-M   'P 1'
#
loop_
_entity.id
_entity.type
_entity.pdbx_description
1 polymer ?
#
loop_
_entity_poly.entity_id
_entity_poly.type
_entity_poly.pdbx_seq_one_letter_code
_entity_poly.pdbx_strand_id
1 'polypeptide(L)'
;MPSSHRIREDQPQPRKRWVPEMWNGLAWQMCGTPRHSEPEAEQYLSRLYQGPQAAPAYRLVYAFTDHSVVRVWGTPALRQVEL
;
A
#
# COMPACT_ATOMS: atom_id res chain seq x y z
N MET A 1 11.85 -23.42 20.39
CA MET A 1 12.18 -23.37 18.94
C MET A 1 12.60 -21.95 18.63
N PRO A 2 13.89 -21.65 18.40
CA PRO A 2 14.29 -20.27 18.14
C PRO A 2 13.92 -19.91 16.70
N SER A 3 13.27 -18.77 16.52
CA SER A 3 12.89 -18.21 15.22
C SER A 3 14.14 -17.76 14.47
N SER A 4 14.56 -18.57 13.50
CA SER A 4 15.66 -18.25 12.59
C SER A 4 15.23 -17.14 11.61
N HIS A 5 15.55 -15.89 11.93
CA HIS A 5 15.46 -14.77 10.98
C HIS A 5 16.65 -14.87 10.01
N ARG A 6 16.53 -15.72 8.98
CA ARG A 6 17.47 -15.68 7.84
C ARG A 6 17.15 -14.43 7.02
N ILE A 7 18.00 -13.43 7.10
CA ILE A 7 18.05 -12.38 6.09
C ILE A 7 18.59 -13.03 4.82
N ARG A 8 17.70 -13.32 3.87
CA ARG A 8 18.05 -13.81 2.53
C ARG A 8 18.81 -12.68 1.82
N GLU A 9 19.97 -12.96 1.21
CA GLU A 9 20.69 -12.02 0.33
C GLU A 9 19.85 -11.58 -0.90
N ASP A 10 18.73 -12.27 -1.14
CA ASP A 10 17.66 -11.92 -2.08
C ASP A 10 16.70 -10.87 -1.48
N GLN A 11 17.24 -9.83 -0.84
CA GLN A 11 16.42 -8.70 -0.40
C GLN A 11 15.87 -8.01 -1.67
N PRO A 12 14.54 -7.93 -1.87
CA PRO A 12 14.00 -7.19 -2.98
C PRO A 12 14.50 -5.75 -2.84
N GLN A 13 15.19 -5.25 -3.87
CA GLN A 13 15.69 -3.87 -3.86
C GLN A 13 14.55 -2.93 -3.47
N PRO A 14 14.79 -1.95 -2.59
CA PRO A 14 13.75 -1.06 -2.09
C PRO A 14 13.00 -0.45 -3.27
N ARG A 15 11.73 -0.85 -3.42
CA ARG A 15 10.92 -0.45 -4.57
C ARG A 15 10.40 0.94 -4.28
N LYS A 16 10.82 1.88 -5.11
CA LYS A 16 10.31 3.26 -5.12
C LYS A 16 8.81 3.24 -5.38
N ARG A 17 8.05 3.92 -4.52
CA ARG A 17 6.59 4.00 -4.57
C ARG A 17 6.14 5.41 -4.23
N TRP A 18 5.06 5.82 -4.91
CA TRP A 18 4.37 7.06 -4.67
C TRP A 18 3.09 6.77 -3.90
N VAL A 19 3.01 7.22 -2.66
CA VAL A 19 1.90 6.96 -1.74
C VAL A 19 0.97 8.17 -1.75
N PRO A 20 -0.26 8.02 -2.27
CA PRO A 20 -1.26 9.07 -2.19
C PRO A 20 -1.84 9.12 -0.77
N GLU A 21 -1.82 10.31 -0.17
CA GLU A 21 -2.40 10.55 1.15
C GLU A 21 -3.44 11.66 1.11
N MET A 22 -4.42 11.54 1.99
CA MET A 22 -5.46 12.55 2.23
C MET A 22 -5.39 13.05 3.67
N TRP A 23 -5.76 14.31 3.88
CA TRP A 23 -5.98 14.85 5.22
C TRP A 23 -7.38 14.47 5.70
N ASN A 24 -7.49 13.74 6.82
CA ASN A 24 -8.78 13.33 7.36
C ASN A 24 -9.33 14.29 8.45
N GLY A 25 -8.67 15.43 8.69
CA GLY A 25 -9.00 16.37 9.77
C GLY A 25 -8.10 16.25 11.00
N LEU A 26 -7.40 15.12 11.18
CA LEU A 26 -6.51 14.85 12.32
C LEU A 26 -5.10 14.47 11.88
N ALA A 27 -5.00 13.64 10.85
CA ALA A 27 -3.74 13.12 10.35
C ALA A 27 -3.78 12.90 8.84
N TRP A 28 -2.59 12.79 8.26
CA TRP A 28 -2.42 12.28 6.91
C TRP A 28 -2.63 10.76 6.91
N GLN A 29 -3.46 10.28 5.99
CA GLN A 29 -3.80 8.87 5.86
C GLN A 29 -3.70 8.44 4.40
N MET A 30 -3.18 7.23 4.16
CA MET A 30 -3.16 6.62 2.83
C MET A 30 -4.58 6.47 2.29
N CYS A 31 -4.83 6.99 1.09
CA CYS A 31 -6.17 6.99 0.48
C CYS A 31 -6.31 6.04 -0.71
N GLY A 32 -5.28 5.24 -1.01
CA GLY A 32 -5.30 4.29 -2.11
C GLY A 32 -4.04 3.42 -2.16
N THR A 33 -3.95 2.56 -3.18
CA THR A 33 -2.75 1.73 -3.36
C THR A 33 -1.55 2.60 -3.80
N PRO A 34 -0.35 2.39 -3.23
CA PRO A 34 0.86 3.05 -3.70
C PRO A 34 1.11 2.80 -5.19
N ARG A 35 1.56 3.84 -5.91
CA ARG A 35 1.80 3.82 -7.35
C ARG A 35 3.26 3.62 -7.68
N HIS A 36 3.51 3.15 -8.90
CA HIS A 36 4.87 2.92 -9.40
C HIS A 36 5.49 4.20 -9.96
N SER A 37 4.67 5.12 -10.49
CA SER A 37 5.12 6.37 -11.07
C SER A 37 4.41 7.57 -10.45
N GLU A 38 5.09 8.72 -10.48
CA GLU A 38 4.56 10.00 -9.98
C GLU A 38 3.33 10.43 -10.79
N PRO A 39 3.35 10.41 -12.14
CA PRO A 39 2.21 10.87 -12.94
C PRO A 39 0.95 10.01 -12.74
N GLU A 40 1.12 8.70 -12.51
CA GLU A 40 -0.01 7.81 -12.18
C GLU A 40 -0.65 8.22 -10.84
N ALA A 41 0.17 8.59 -9.86
CA ALA A 41 -0.29 8.99 -8.55
C ALA A 41 -0.94 10.38 -8.56
N GLU A 42 -0.37 11.33 -9.30
CA GLU A 42 -0.96 12.65 -9.52
C GLU A 42 -2.31 12.56 -10.24
N GLN A 43 -2.41 11.71 -11.26
CA GLN A 43 -3.67 11.50 -11.97
C GLN A 43 -4.71 10.86 -11.05
N TYR A 44 -4.30 9.95 -10.17
CA TYR A 44 -5.19 9.38 -9.16
C TYR A 44 -5.70 10.45 -8.18
N LEU A 45 -4.83 11.29 -7.63
CA LEU A 45 -5.23 12.40 -6.75
C LEU A 45 -6.16 13.38 -7.48
N SER A 46 -5.84 13.72 -8.73
CA SER A 46 -6.70 14.58 -9.57
C SER A 46 -8.13 14.05 -9.69
N ARG A 47 -8.31 12.72 -9.81
CA ARG A 47 -9.65 12.12 -9.83
C ARG A 47 -10.34 12.20 -8.48
N LEU A 48 -9.60 12.01 -7.37
CA LEU A 48 -10.16 12.15 -6.02
C LEU A 48 -10.59 13.58 -5.71
N TYR A 49 -9.84 14.58 -6.21
CA TYR A 49 -10.21 15.99 -6.11
C TYR A 49 -11.55 16.31 -6.80
N GLN A 50 -11.85 15.63 -7.92
CA GLN A 50 -13.09 15.82 -8.68
C GLN A 50 -14.24 14.93 -8.17
N GLY A 51 -14.01 14.13 -7.13
CA GLY A 51 -14.99 13.21 -6.59
C GLY A 51 -16.00 13.86 -5.64
N PRO A 52 -17.16 13.23 -5.41
CA PRO A 52 -18.22 13.76 -4.54
C PRO A 52 -17.83 13.79 -3.05
N GLN A 53 -16.76 13.11 -2.66
CA GLN A 53 -16.25 13.03 -1.28
C GLN A 53 -14.78 13.47 -1.22
N ALA A 54 -14.45 14.57 -1.90
CA ALA A 54 -13.08 15.08 -1.90
C ALA A 54 -12.64 15.46 -0.47
N ALA A 55 -11.47 14.96 -0.06
CA ALA A 55 -10.85 15.36 1.19
C ALA A 55 -10.38 16.83 1.15
N PRO A 56 -10.25 17.50 2.31
CA PRO A 56 -9.81 18.89 2.38
C PRO A 56 -8.43 19.16 1.77
N ALA A 57 -7.54 18.17 1.80
CA ALA A 57 -6.22 18.25 1.19
C ALA A 57 -5.72 16.86 0.82
N TYR A 58 -4.90 16.82 -0.22
CA TYR A 58 -4.15 15.64 -0.63
C TYR A 58 -2.67 15.99 -0.72
N ARG A 59 -1.83 14.97 -0.58
CA ARG A 59 -0.39 15.08 -0.86
C ARG A 59 0.12 13.77 -1.46
N LEU A 60 1.27 13.87 -2.09
CA LEU A 60 1.99 12.72 -2.58
C LEU A 60 3.28 12.52 -1.80
N VAL A 61 3.45 11.31 -1.26
CA VAL A 61 4.63 10.95 -0.46
C VAL A 61 5.48 9.97 -1.24
N TYR A 62 6.77 10.25 -1.35
CA TYR A 62 7.74 9.33 -1.90
C TYR A 62 8.22 8.36 -0.82
N ALA A 63 8.01 7.06 -1.04
CA ALA A 63 8.38 6.02 -0.09
C ALA A 63 9.18 4.89 -0.77
N PHE A 64 10.08 4.28 -0.01
CA PHE A 64 10.74 3.04 -0.40
C PHE A 64 10.04 1.89 0.34
N THR A 65 9.41 0.98 -0.40
CA THR A 65 8.92 -0.28 0.18
C THR A 65 10.02 -1.32 0.09
N ASP A 66 10.54 -1.74 1.24
CA ASP A 66 11.58 -2.76 1.40
C ASP A 66 11.05 -4.21 1.28
N HIS A 67 9.73 -4.38 1.26
CA HIS A 67 9.10 -5.70 1.20
C HIS A 67 8.17 -5.85 -0.02
N SER A 68 8.32 -6.98 -0.71
CA SER A 68 7.38 -7.46 -1.72
C SER A 68 6.18 -8.09 -1.02
N VAL A 69 4.98 -7.52 -1.15
CA VAL A 69 3.75 -8.24 -0.78
C VAL A 69 3.46 -9.28 -1.85
N VAL A 70 3.91 -10.52 -1.62
CA VAL A 70 3.52 -11.67 -2.45
C VAL A 70 2.12 -12.08 -2.01
N ARG A 71 1.12 -11.88 -2.86
CA ARG A 71 -0.20 -12.51 -2.67
C ARG A 71 -0.09 -13.98 -3.05
N VAL A 72 -0.06 -14.85 -2.05
CA VAL A 72 -0.27 -16.29 -2.25
C VAL A 72 -1.76 -16.54 -2.15
N TRP A 73 -2.40 -16.86 -3.26
CA TRP A 73 -3.72 -17.49 -3.22
C TRP A 73 -3.49 -18.95 -2.80
N GLY A 74 -3.75 -19.27 -1.54
CA GLY A 74 -3.83 -20.67 -1.13
C GLY A 74 -5.00 -21.36 -1.82
N THR A 75 -4.92 -22.67 -2.05
CA THR A 75 -6.10 -23.47 -2.39
C THR A 75 -7.07 -23.38 -1.20
N PRO A 76 -8.33 -22.92 -1.39
CA PRO A 76 -9.27 -22.83 -0.28
C PRO A 76 -9.53 -24.24 0.27
N ALA A 77 -9.11 -24.48 1.51
CA ALA A 77 -9.46 -25.69 2.25
C ALA A 77 -10.76 -25.43 3.02
N LEU A 78 -11.75 -26.30 2.83
CA LEU A 78 -12.97 -26.29 3.63
C LEU A 78 -12.58 -26.53 5.09
N ARG A 79 -12.80 -25.53 5.95
CA ARG A 79 -12.64 -25.68 7.40
C ARG A 79 -13.93 -26.30 7.94
N GLN A 80 -13.88 -27.52 8.48
CA GLN A 80 -14.96 -28.02 9.33
C GLN A 80 -15.01 -27.12 10.57
N VAL A 81 -16.13 -26.42 10.72
CA VAL A 81 -16.50 -25.76 11.97
C VAL A 81 -17.22 -26.82 12.79
N GLU A 82 -16.58 -27.31 13.84
CA GLU A 82 -17.28 -28.09 14.87
C GLU A 82 -18.16 -27.11 15.67
N LEU A 83 -19.45 -27.42 15.76
CA LEU A 83 -20.47 -26.69 16.52
C LEU A 83 -20.47 -27.14 17.98
#